data_AF-A0A927BVU1-F1
#
_entry.id   AF-A0A927BVU1-F1
#
_cell.length_a   1.000
_cell.length_b   1.000
_cell.length_c   1.000
_cell.angle_alpha   90.00
_cell.angle_beta   90.00
_cell.angle_gamma   90.00
#
_symmetry.space_group_name_H-M   'P 1'
#
loop_
_entity.id
_entity.type
_entity.pdbx_description
1 polymer ?
#
loop_
_entity_poly.entity_id
_entity_poly.type
_entity_poly.pdbx_seq_one_letter_code
_entity_poly.pdbx_strand_id
1 'polypeptide(L)'
;MTKTQKNLTLGYIERRNDSEYREHRRLNLNDEVKLDIARRFKPSVRDDVVADYLAAIQDAAQRGLPLSERGLLAVAAALIIKHFTSLRTNATGYAELATLLAKLQDSGYLEPILAAFDPEELEQMNRQIQRANELLTEELEKAVAYRRDEGGTRTAQTAGAEDDATDVQNAKRKVRR
;
A
#
# COMPACT_ATOMS: atom_id res chain seq x y z
N MET A 1 39.93 -3.52 -34.53
CA MET A 1 40.08 -4.00 -33.14
C MET A 1 38.72 -4.45 -32.64
N THR A 2 38.50 -5.77 -32.52
CA THR A 2 37.27 -6.36 -31.98
C THR A 2 37.27 -6.24 -30.46
N LYS A 3 36.34 -5.48 -29.88
CA LYS A 3 36.19 -5.40 -28.42
C LYS A 3 35.67 -6.76 -27.93
N THR A 4 36.48 -7.49 -27.18
CA THR A 4 36.06 -8.70 -26.47
C THR A 4 34.93 -8.34 -25.51
N GLN A 5 33.73 -8.85 -25.77
CA GLN A 5 32.60 -8.69 -24.87
C GLN A 5 32.86 -9.49 -23.60
N LYS A 6 32.73 -8.85 -22.44
CA LYS A 6 32.88 -9.50 -21.13
C LYS A 6 31.56 -10.17 -20.75
N ASN A 7 31.62 -11.33 -20.12
CA ASN A 7 30.45 -11.97 -19.53
C ASN A 7 29.88 -11.09 -18.41
N LEU A 8 28.54 -11.09 -18.31
CA LEU A 8 27.84 -10.40 -17.24
C LEU A 8 28.10 -11.11 -15.90
N THR A 9 28.63 -10.38 -14.92
CA THR A 9 28.86 -10.89 -13.56
C THR A 9 28.13 -10.02 -12.55
N LEU A 10 27.79 -10.60 -11.39
CA LEU A 10 27.11 -9.87 -10.32
C LEU A 10 27.92 -8.63 -9.89
N GLY A 11 29.22 -8.78 -9.67
CA GLY A 11 30.09 -7.65 -9.30
C GLY A 11 30.25 -6.58 -10.40
N TYR A 12 29.92 -6.87 -11.67
CA TYR A 12 29.81 -5.82 -12.70
C TYR A 12 28.49 -5.06 -12.58
N ILE A 13 27.37 -5.78 -12.34
CA ILE A 13 26.05 -5.19 -12.13
C ILE A 13 26.05 -4.29 -10.89
N GLU A 14 26.59 -4.76 -9.76
CA GLU A 14 26.68 -4.01 -8.51
C GLU A 14 27.45 -2.71 -8.70
N ARG A 15 28.66 -2.77 -9.27
CA ARG A 15 29.47 -1.56 -9.54
C ARG A 15 28.78 -0.58 -10.46
N ARG A 16 28.07 -1.08 -11.49
CA ARG A 16 27.31 -0.22 -12.41
C ARG A 16 26.15 0.45 -11.67
N ASN A 17 25.38 -0.31 -10.89
CA ASN A 17 24.27 0.21 -10.09
C ASN A 17 24.77 1.25 -9.08
N ASP A 18 25.85 0.96 -8.36
CA ASP A 18 26.43 1.92 -7.40
C ASP A 18 26.89 3.20 -8.11
N SER A 19 27.49 3.09 -9.30
CA SER A 19 27.88 4.30 -10.05
C SER A 19 26.69 5.13 -10.52
N GLU A 20 25.55 4.50 -10.81
CA GLU A 20 24.37 5.16 -11.36
C GLU A 20 23.49 5.80 -10.28
N TYR A 21 23.43 5.20 -9.09
CA TYR A 21 22.47 5.59 -8.03
C TYR A 21 23.12 6.14 -6.75
N ARG A 22 24.46 6.26 -6.68
CA ARG A 22 25.14 6.80 -5.49
C ARG A 22 25.10 8.32 -5.37
N GLU A 23 24.67 9.04 -6.40
CA GLU A 23 24.61 10.49 -6.35
C GLU A 23 23.49 10.99 -5.42
N HIS A 24 23.88 11.87 -4.49
CA HIS A 24 22.96 12.55 -3.58
C HIS A 24 23.17 14.06 -3.64
N ARG A 25 22.08 14.80 -3.50
CA ARG A 25 22.08 16.24 -3.29
C ARG A 25 21.93 16.51 -1.79
N ARG A 26 22.82 17.33 -1.24
CA ARG A 26 22.67 17.82 0.14
C ARG A 26 21.74 19.03 0.17
N LEU A 27 20.69 18.93 0.95
CA LEU A 27 19.78 20.01 1.31
C LEU A 27 20.14 20.49 2.72
N ASN A 28 20.41 21.79 2.87
CA ASN A 28 20.55 22.41 4.18
C ASN A 28 19.17 22.95 4.57
N LEU A 29 18.57 22.38 5.63
CA LEU A 29 17.26 22.78 6.12
C LEU A 29 17.36 24.00 7.04
N ASN A 30 18.48 24.11 7.77
CA ASN A 30 18.89 25.28 8.55
C ASN A 30 20.42 25.18 8.82
N ASP A 31 20.94 26.04 9.69
CA ASP A 31 22.38 26.09 10.01
C ASP A 31 22.93 24.82 10.69
N GLU A 32 22.05 23.97 11.24
CA GLU A 32 22.43 22.78 12.02
C GLU A 32 22.01 21.45 11.39
N VAL A 33 20.99 21.48 10.52
CA VAL A 33 20.33 20.29 9.98
C VAL A 33 20.55 20.20 8.47
N LYS A 34 21.17 19.09 8.07
CA LYS A 34 21.34 18.71 6.67
C LYS A 34 20.60 17.41 6.38
N LEU A 35 20.14 17.28 5.14
CA LEU A 35 19.52 16.09 4.61
C LEU A 35 20.13 15.76 3.25
N ASP A 36 20.69 14.57 3.11
CA ASP A 36 21.10 14.06 1.81
C ASP A 36 19.89 13.41 1.12
N ILE A 37 19.65 13.77 -0.14
CA ILE A 37 18.50 13.36 -0.96
C ILE A 37 19.03 12.66 -2.21
N ALA A 38 18.52 11.47 -2.53
CA ALA A 38 18.92 10.74 -3.73
C ALA A 38 18.56 11.53 -4.99
N ARG A 39 19.50 11.63 -5.93
CA ARG A 39 19.24 12.29 -7.22
C ARG A 39 18.44 11.41 -8.19
N ARG A 40 18.59 10.10 -8.08
CA ARG A 40 17.92 9.10 -8.92
C ARG A 40 17.36 7.99 -8.06
N PHE A 41 16.16 7.54 -8.36
CA PHE A 41 15.52 6.49 -7.58
C PHE A 41 15.89 5.13 -8.15
N LYS A 42 16.78 4.43 -7.43
CA LYS A 42 17.16 3.05 -7.75
C LYS A 42 15.89 2.20 -7.91
N PRO A 43 15.70 1.47 -9.03
CA PRO A 43 14.48 0.69 -9.29
C PRO A 43 14.08 -0.23 -8.14
N SER A 44 15.03 -0.99 -7.59
CA SER A 44 14.75 -1.89 -6.47
C SER A 44 14.24 -1.17 -5.22
N VAL A 45 14.72 0.05 -4.95
CA VAL A 45 14.27 0.84 -3.78
C VAL A 45 12.88 1.41 -4.03
N ARG A 46 12.52 1.70 -5.28
CA ARG A 46 11.13 2.06 -5.61
C ARG A 46 10.18 0.89 -5.38
N ASP A 47 10.60 -0.32 -5.75
CA ASP A 47 9.83 -1.54 -5.49
C ASP A 47 9.65 -1.73 -3.97
N ASP A 48 10.69 -1.47 -3.17
CA ASP A 48 10.60 -1.48 -1.70
C ASP A 48 9.60 -0.43 -1.16
N VAL A 49 9.57 0.78 -1.73
CA VAL A 49 8.57 1.82 -1.38
C VAL A 49 7.14 1.35 -1.67
N VAL A 50 6.91 0.71 -2.83
CA VAL A 50 5.58 0.17 -3.17
C VAL A 50 5.19 -0.96 -2.22
N ALA A 51 6.12 -1.85 -1.89
CA ALA A 51 5.87 -2.94 -0.96
C ALA A 51 5.51 -2.41 0.44
N ASP A 52 6.28 -1.46 0.96
CA ASP A 52 6.01 -0.82 2.25
C ASP A 52 4.67 -0.06 2.25
N TYR A 53 4.33 0.58 1.13
CA TYR A 53 3.06 1.29 0.96
C TYR A 53 1.87 0.33 1.05
N LEU A 54 1.91 -0.78 0.30
CA LEU A 54 0.88 -1.81 0.34
C LEU A 54 0.77 -2.45 1.73
N ALA A 55 1.90 -2.75 2.36
CA ALA A 55 1.94 -3.30 3.71
C ALA A 55 1.31 -2.35 4.74
N ALA A 56 1.58 -1.05 4.65
CA ALA A 56 1.00 -0.05 5.54
C ALA A 56 -0.52 0.06 5.39
N ILE A 57 -1.04 -0.04 4.16
CA ILE A 57 -2.48 -0.02 3.89
C ILE A 57 -3.14 -1.30 4.40
N GLN A 58 -2.52 -2.45 4.15
CA GLN A 58 -3.05 -3.73 4.61
C GLN A 58 -3.13 -3.78 6.15
N ASP A 59 -2.09 -3.33 6.85
CA ASP A 59 -2.09 -3.24 8.31
C ASP A 59 -3.19 -2.29 8.82
N ALA A 60 -3.37 -1.13 8.19
CA ALA A 60 -4.44 -0.21 8.52
C ALA A 60 -5.84 -0.83 8.32
N ALA A 61 -6.06 -1.52 7.20
CA ALA A 61 -7.31 -2.20 6.91
C ALA A 61 -7.60 -3.32 7.94
N GLN A 62 -6.59 -4.12 8.29
CA GLN A 62 -6.71 -5.17 9.31
C GLN A 62 -7.05 -4.62 10.69
N ARG A 63 -6.56 -3.42 11.01
CA ARG A 63 -6.85 -2.71 12.27
C ARG A 63 -8.14 -1.88 12.24
N GLY A 64 -8.86 -1.86 11.11
CA GLY A 64 -10.07 -1.04 10.95
C GLY A 64 -9.80 0.46 10.97
N LEU A 65 -8.59 0.90 10.63
CA LEU A 65 -8.27 2.31 10.52
C LEU A 65 -8.91 2.91 9.25
N PRO A 66 -9.45 4.13 9.32
CA PRO A 66 -10.05 4.76 8.16
C PRO A 66 -8.97 5.12 7.13
N LEU A 67 -9.04 4.49 5.97
CA LEU A 67 -8.21 4.81 4.81
C LEU A 67 -8.81 6.03 4.09
N SER A 68 -8.20 7.20 4.28
CA SER A 68 -8.57 8.41 3.54
C SER A 68 -7.56 8.68 2.42
N GLU A 69 -8.01 9.31 1.33
CA GLU A 69 -7.13 9.73 0.21
C GLU A 69 -5.95 10.58 0.70
N ARG A 70 -6.23 11.53 1.60
CA ARG A 70 -5.19 12.38 2.21
C ARG A 70 -4.17 11.57 2.99
N GLY A 71 -4.62 10.57 3.75
CA GLY A 71 -3.70 9.71 4.50
C GLY A 71 -2.91 8.76 3.58
N LEU A 72 -3.51 8.25 2.50
CA LEU A 72 -2.79 7.47 1.49
C LEU A 72 -1.68 8.29 0.82
N LEU A 73 -2.00 9.53 0.43
CA LEU A 73 -1.01 10.47 -0.11
C LEU A 73 0.09 10.77 0.92
N ALA A 74 -0.29 10.92 2.20
CA ALA A 74 0.67 11.20 3.25
C ALA A 74 1.63 10.04 3.48
N VAL A 75 1.12 8.80 3.47
CA VAL A 75 1.93 7.58 3.57
C VAL A 75 2.87 7.46 2.37
N ALA A 76 2.37 7.68 1.16
CA ALA A 76 3.20 7.68 -0.06
C ALA A 76 4.36 8.69 0.06
N ALA A 77 4.07 9.95 0.40
CA ALA A 77 5.09 10.98 0.55
C ALA A 77 6.09 10.65 1.68
N ALA A 78 5.61 10.14 2.81
CA ALA A 78 6.46 9.75 3.94
C ALA A 78 7.42 8.62 3.57
N LEU A 79 6.96 7.63 2.79
CA LEU A 79 7.80 6.53 2.33
C LEU A 79 8.84 6.99 1.31
N ILE A 80 8.48 7.87 0.37
CA ILE A 80 9.44 8.47 -0.56
C ILE A 80 10.55 9.19 0.21
N ILE A 81 10.18 10.02 1.20
CA ILE A 81 11.14 10.72 2.04
C ILE A 81 11.99 9.72 2.84
N LYS A 82 11.38 8.71 3.43
CA LYS A 82 12.08 7.68 4.23
C LYS A 82 13.12 6.92 3.40
N HIS A 83 12.79 6.53 2.17
CA HIS A 83 13.63 5.67 1.34
C HIS A 83 14.67 6.42 0.50
N PHE A 84 14.37 7.65 0.09
CA PHE A 84 15.23 8.42 -0.81
C PHE A 84 15.92 9.60 -0.13
N THR A 85 15.92 9.65 1.20
CA THR A 85 16.70 10.62 1.96
C THR A 85 17.47 9.96 3.10
N SER A 86 18.43 10.68 3.65
CA SER A 86 19.16 10.27 4.86
C SER A 86 18.34 10.40 6.17
N LEU A 87 17.05 10.73 6.10
CA LEU A 87 16.19 10.90 7.29
C LEU A 87 16.06 9.56 8.02
N ARG A 88 16.60 9.50 9.24
CA ARG A 88 16.49 8.31 10.08
C ARG A 88 15.16 8.31 10.81
N THR A 89 14.31 7.33 10.51
CA THR A 89 13.02 7.15 11.15
C THR A 89 12.68 5.67 11.26
N ASN A 90 12.07 5.30 12.38
CA ASN A 90 11.51 3.96 12.60
C ASN A 90 10.02 3.92 12.28
N ALA A 91 9.45 4.99 11.73
CA ALA A 91 8.03 5.05 11.40
C ALA A 91 7.68 3.93 10.40
N THR A 92 6.72 3.11 10.81
CA THR A 92 6.20 1.97 10.05
C THR A 92 4.69 1.93 10.16
N GLY A 93 4.02 1.52 9.08
CA GLY A 93 2.57 1.48 9.04
C GLY A 93 1.90 2.85 8.91
N TYR A 94 0.60 2.82 8.65
CA TYR A 94 -0.17 3.97 8.16
C TYR A 94 -0.13 5.19 9.09
N ALA A 95 -0.46 4.99 10.38
CA ALA A 95 -0.60 6.08 11.34
C ALA A 95 0.74 6.75 11.68
N GLU A 96 1.82 5.97 11.82
CA GLU A 96 3.15 6.49 12.12
C GLU A 96 3.72 7.27 10.94
N LEU A 97 3.53 6.77 9.71
CA LEU A 97 3.96 7.45 8.48
C LEU A 97 3.19 8.75 8.27
N ALA A 98 1.87 8.77 8.51
CA ALA A 98 1.09 10.01 8.49
C ALA A 98 1.57 11.01 9.56
N THR A 99 1.88 10.53 10.76
CA THR A 99 2.42 11.35 11.85
C THR A 99 3.80 11.92 11.52
N LEU A 100 4.66 11.13 10.87
CA LEU A 100 5.97 11.58 10.40
C LEU A 100 5.81 12.77 9.44
N LEU A 101 4.92 12.65 8.47
CA LEU A 101 4.70 13.73 7.50
C LEU A 101 4.14 14.99 8.16
N ALA A 102 3.18 14.85 9.09
CA ALA A 102 2.64 15.96 9.86
C ALA A 102 3.75 16.70 10.62
N LYS A 103 4.64 15.97 11.30
CA LYS A 103 5.79 16.58 12.00
C LYS A 103 6.73 17.33 11.06
N LEU A 104 6.99 16.79 9.87
CA LEU A 104 7.82 17.48 8.86
C LEU A 104 7.14 18.75 8.35
N GLN A 105 5.82 18.73 8.16
CA GLN A 105 5.04 19.91 7.76
C GLN A 105 5.05 20.97 8.86
N ASP A 106 4.75 20.60 10.11
CA ASP A 106 4.71 21.51 11.26
C ASP A 106 6.07 22.16 11.54
N SER A 107 7.16 21.46 11.19
CA SER A 107 8.53 21.96 11.32
C SER A 107 8.99 22.79 10.11
N GLY A 108 8.14 22.96 9.09
CA GLY A 108 8.48 23.68 7.85
C GLY A 108 9.50 22.96 6.95
N TYR A 109 9.77 21.67 7.19
CA TYR A 109 10.76 20.90 6.44
C TYR A 109 10.17 20.15 5.25
N LEU A 110 8.86 19.86 5.25
CA LEU A 110 8.25 19.05 4.21
C LEU A 110 8.39 19.68 2.82
N GLU A 111 7.99 20.94 2.67
CA GLU A 111 8.04 21.63 1.37
C GLU A 111 9.46 21.72 0.79
N PRO A 112 10.50 22.16 1.54
CA PRO A 112 11.88 22.14 1.04
C PRO A 112 12.37 20.75 0.61
N ILE A 113 11.99 19.71 1.36
CA ILE A 113 12.38 18.32 1.03
C ILE A 113 11.72 17.89 -0.29
N LEU A 114 10.40 18.10 -0.41
CA LEU A 114 9.66 17.73 -1.62
C LEU A 114 10.16 18.50 -2.85
N ALA A 115 10.45 19.80 -2.69
CA ALA A 115 10.98 20.64 -3.77
C ALA A 115 12.42 20.29 -4.18
N ALA A 116 13.17 19.56 -3.35
CA ALA A 116 14.55 19.19 -3.63
C ALA A 116 14.69 17.89 -4.43
N PHE A 117 13.65 17.06 -4.49
CA PHE A 117 13.59 15.88 -5.35
C PHE A 117 13.51 16.27 -6.83
N ASP A 118 13.99 15.37 -7.69
CA ASP A 118 13.78 15.48 -9.13
C ASP A 118 12.28 15.23 -9.46
N PRO A 119 11.59 16.16 -10.14
CA PRO A 119 10.19 15.99 -10.51
C PRO A 119 9.91 14.74 -11.35
N GLU A 120 10.84 14.36 -12.24
CA GLU A 120 10.68 13.18 -13.09
C GLU A 120 10.73 11.89 -12.27
N GLU A 121 11.60 11.83 -11.26
CA GLU A 121 11.71 10.69 -10.34
C GLU A 121 10.46 10.58 -9.44
N LEU A 122 9.94 11.71 -8.94
CA LEU A 122 8.67 11.74 -8.20
C LEU A 122 7.49 11.28 -9.06
N GLU A 123 7.43 11.72 -10.31
CA GLU A 123 6.38 11.32 -11.24
C GLU A 123 6.44 9.82 -11.54
N GLN A 124 7.64 9.27 -11.74
CA GLN A 124 7.84 7.83 -11.90
C GLN A 124 7.36 7.05 -10.68
N MET A 125 7.69 7.52 -9.47
CA MET A 125 7.26 6.89 -8.23
C MET A 125 5.74 6.96 -8.05
N ASN A 126 5.13 8.12 -8.33
CA ASN A 126 3.68 8.30 -8.27
C ASN A 126 2.95 7.34 -9.23
N ARG A 127 3.47 7.15 -10.46
CA ARG A 127 2.90 6.17 -11.40
C ARG A 127 2.93 4.75 -10.86
N GLN A 128 4.00 4.36 -10.15
CA GLN A 128 4.08 3.02 -9.56
C GLN A 128 3.10 2.84 -8.39
N ILE A 129 2.96 3.86 -7.54
CA ILE A 129 1.98 3.85 -6.44
C ILE A 129 0.54 3.83 -6.99
N GLN A 130 0.25 4.59 -8.05
CA GLN A 130 -1.05 4.55 -8.72
C GLN A 130 -1.40 3.16 -9.25
N ARG A 131 -0.47 2.51 -9.95
CA ARG A 131 -0.65 1.11 -10.39
C ARG A 131 -0.90 0.16 -9.23
N ALA A 132 -0.19 0.34 -8.12
CA ALA A 132 -0.42 -0.47 -6.92
C ALA A 132 -1.82 -0.24 -6.34
N ASN A 133 -2.34 0.99 -6.35
CA ASN A 133 -3.71 1.30 -5.93
C ASN A 133 -4.77 0.69 -6.86
N GLU A 134 -4.53 0.73 -8.18
CA GLU A 134 -5.40 0.09 -9.19
C GLU A 134 -5.51 -1.42 -8.92
N LEU A 135 -4.37 -2.10 -8.79
CA LEU A 135 -4.33 -3.54 -8.49
C LEU A 135 -5.00 -3.86 -7.15
N LEU A 136 -4.77 -3.06 -6.11
CA LEU A 136 -5.41 -3.24 -4.82
C LEU A 136 -6.94 -3.12 -4.93
N THR A 137 -7.42 -2.15 -5.70
CA THR A 137 -8.85 -1.91 -5.91
C THR A 137 -9.49 -3.09 -6.65
N GLU A 138 -8.87 -3.57 -7.72
CA GLU A 138 -9.34 -4.74 -8.47
C GLU A 138 -9.45 -5.99 -7.59
N GLU A 139 -8.45 -6.25 -6.75
CA GLU A 139 -8.46 -7.40 -5.84
C GLU A 139 -9.51 -7.28 -4.73
N LEU A 140 -9.73 -6.06 -4.21
CA LEU A 140 -10.80 -5.80 -3.24
C LEU A 140 -12.18 -6.01 -3.87
N GLU A 141 -12.41 -5.56 -5.10
CA GLU A 141 -13.66 -5.75 -5.82
C GLU A 141 -13.96 -7.24 -6.05
N LYS A 142 -12.95 -8.02 -6.51
CA LYS A 142 -13.08 -9.48 -6.65
C LYS A 142 -13.44 -10.15 -5.32
N ALA A 143 -12.79 -9.76 -4.22
CA ALA A 143 -13.05 -10.32 -2.90
C ALA A 143 -14.44 -9.97 -2.34
N VAL A 144 -15.02 -8.83 -2.75
CA VAL A 144 -16.40 -8.46 -2.41
C VAL A 144 -17.41 -9.22 -3.29
N ALA A 145 -17.12 -9.38 -4.59
CA ALA A 145 -17.97 -10.13 -5.51
C ALA A 145 -18.10 -11.61 -5.08
N TYR A 146 -16.99 -12.27 -4.77
CA TYR A 146 -16.99 -13.66 -4.30
C TYR A 146 -17.83 -13.86 -3.02
N ARG A 147 -17.75 -12.91 -2.07
CA ARG A 147 -18.55 -12.95 -0.84
C ARG A 147 -20.05 -12.74 -1.06
N ARG A 148 -20.46 -12.03 -2.13
CA ARG A 148 -21.88 -11.89 -2.50
C ARG A 148 -22.45 -13.18 -3.08
N ASP A 149 -21.67 -13.89 -3.89
CA ASP A 149 -22.12 -15.13 -4.53
C ASP A 149 -22.25 -16.29 -3.53
N GLU A 150 -21.38 -16.37 -2.52
CA GLU A 150 -21.52 -17.36 -1.42
C GLU A 150 -22.57 -16.97 -0.36
N GLY A 151 -22.92 -15.68 -0.24
CA GLY A 151 -23.97 -15.19 0.65
C GLY A 151 -25.39 -15.37 0.11
N GLY A 152 -25.55 -15.52 -1.21
CA GLY A 152 -26.85 -15.64 -1.89
C GLY A 152 -27.48 -17.05 -1.86
N THR A 153 -26.72 -18.08 -1.51
CA THR A 153 -27.20 -19.48 -1.56
C THR A 153 -27.68 -20.06 -0.23
N ARG A 154 -27.59 -19.32 0.90
CA ARG A 154 -28.01 -19.83 2.23
C ARG A 154 -29.39 -19.39 2.71
N THR A 155 -30.09 -18.47 2.03
CA THR A 155 -31.45 -18.05 2.42
C THR A 155 -32.58 -18.69 1.61
N ALA A 156 -32.28 -19.54 0.62
CA ALA A 156 -33.30 -20.20 -0.20
C ALA A 156 -33.69 -21.62 0.25
N GLN A 157 -33.16 -22.13 1.38
CA GLN A 157 -33.40 -23.53 1.81
C GLN A 157 -34.07 -23.71 3.19
N THR A 158 -34.66 -22.64 3.76
CA THR A 158 -35.49 -22.74 4.98
C THR A 158 -36.90 -22.15 4.83
N ALA A 159 -37.39 -21.97 3.60
CA ALA A 159 -38.74 -21.48 3.33
C ALA A 159 -39.62 -22.47 2.55
N GLY A 160 -39.30 -23.78 2.61
CA GLY A 160 -40.00 -24.81 1.84
C GLY A 160 -40.10 -26.14 2.57
N ALA A 161 -40.47 -26.13 3.85
CA ALA A 161 -40.80 -27.34 4.61
C ALA A 161 -41.75 -27.05 5.78
N GLU A 162 -42.80 -26.26 5.56
CA GLU A 162 -43.94 -26.16 6.47
C GLU A 162 -45.22 -26.03 5.64
N ASP A 163 -45.56 -27.08 4.89
CA ASP A 163 -46.89 -27.20 4.28
C ASP A 163 -47.21 -28.68 3.99
N ASP A 164 -47.07 -29.55 5.00
CA ASP A 164 -47.77 -30.85 5.01
C ASP A 164 -47.80 -31.49 6.42
N ALA A 165 -48.48 -30.85 7.37
CA ALA A 165 -48.82 -31.48 8.65
C ALA A 165 -50.07 -30.84 9.26
N THR A 166 -51.14 -30.72 8.47
CA THR A 166 -52.46 -30.39 8.99
C THR A 166 -53.51 -31.32 8.43
N ASP A 167 -53.24 -32.62 8.49
CA ASP A 167 -54.31 -33.60 8.48
C ASP A 167 -53.90 -34.80 9.34
N VAL A 168 -54.86 -35.48 9.95
CA VAL A 168 -54.69 -36.56 10.96
C VAL A 168 -54.48 -36.12 12.42
N GLN A 169 -55.35 -35.25 12.96
CA GLN A 169 -55.70 -35.34 14.40
C GLN A 169 -57.20 -35.27 14.72
N ASN A 170 -58.10 -35.28 13.73
CA ASN A 170 -59.54 -35.17 13.98
C ASN A 170 -60.34 -36.49 13.90
N ALA A 171 -59.73 -37.62 14.24
CA ALA A 171 -60.38 -38.95 14.22
C ALA A 171 -60.36 -39.70 15.57
N LYS A 172 -60.19 -39.03 16.72
CA LYS A 172 -60.26 -39.67 18.05
C LYS A 172 -61.19 -39.00 19.08
N ARG A 173 -62.16 -38.19 18.64
CA ARG A 173 -63.24 -37.68 19.51
C ARG A 173 -64.63 -38.00 18.96
N LYS A 174 -64.95 -39.29 18.78
CA LYS A 174 -66.35 -39.71 18.60
C LYS A 174 -66.62 -41.17 19.02
N VAL A 175 -66.04 -41.63 20.13
CA VAL A 175 -66.55 -42.80 20.88
C VAL A 175 -66.26 -42.57 22.37
N ARG A 176 -67.07 -41.73 23.01
CA ARG A 176 -67.36 -41.72 24.45
C ARG A 176 -68.30 -40.55 24.75
N ARG A 177 -69.58 -40.80 24.51
CA ARG A 177 -70.70 -40.46 25.37
C ARG A 177 -71.96 -41.06 24.76
#